data_AF-A0A2N2JNF5-F1
#
_entry.id   AF-A0A2N2JNF5-F1
#
_cell.length_a   1.000
_cell.length_b   1.000
_cell.length_c   1.000
_cell.angle_alpha   90.00
_cell.angle_beta   90.00
_cell.angle_gamma   90.00
#
_symmetry.space_group_name_H-M   'P 1'
#
loop_
_entity.id
_entity.type
_entity.pdbx_description
1 polymer ?
#
loop_
_entity_poly.entity_id
_entity_poly.type
_entity_poly.pdbx_seq_one_letter_code
_entity_poly.pdbx_strand_id
1 'polypeptide(L)' 'MSRTERTADLRPLEVRVEGDNINRAINQLKRKMANEGIYKELKKRRFYEKPSERRKRKQREAERRLRKARRRD' A
#
# COMPACT_ATOMS: atom_id res chain seq x y z
N MET A 1 4.34 -17.82 -28.35
CA MET A 1 3.39 -17.17 -27.42
C MET A 1 3.84 -15.73 -27.24
N SER A 2 2.99 -14.78 -27.62
CA SER A 2 3.34 -13.38 -27.86
C SER A 2 3.65 -12.63 -26.55
N ARG A 3 4.64 -11.72 -26.61
CA ARG A 3 5.11 -10.91 -25.48
C ARG A 3 4.10 -9.85 -25.02
N THR A 4 2.93 -9.78 -25.65
CA THR A 4 2.00 -8.65 -25.65
C THR A 4 0.94 -8.69 -24.54
N GLU A 5 0.84 -9.76 -23.75
CA GLU A 5 -0.24 -9.94 -22.76
C GLU A 5 0.10 -9.47 -21.33
N ARG A 6 1.30 -8.97 -21.06
CA ARG A 6 1.75 -8.66 -19.67
C ARG A 6 1.38 -7.27 -19.13
N THR A 7 0.64 -6.46 -19.88
CA THR A 7 0.24 -5.10 -19.45
C THR A 7 -1.13 -5.04 -18.77
N ALA A 8 -1.83 -6.18 -18.60
CA ALA A 8 -3.25 -6.20 -18.24
C ALA A 8 -3.60 -5.81 -16.79
N ASP A 9 -2.63 -5.82 -15.86
CA ASP A 9 -2.94 -5.73 -14.41
C ASP A 9 -2.55 -4.41 -13.73
N LEU A 10 -2.08 -3.40 -14.47
CA LEU A 10 -1.75 -2.08 -13.91
C LEU A 10 -2.96 -1.13 -13.91
N ARG A 11 -4.09 -1.57 -13.33
CA ARG A 11 -5.26 -0.69 -13.19
C ARG A 11 -4.98 0.39 -12.13
N PRO A 12 -5.13 1.68 -12.45
CA PRO A 12 -4.94 2.75 -11.47
C PRO A 12 -6.03 2.70 -10.38
N LEU A 13 -5.70 3.22 -9.20
CA LEU A 13 -6.67 3.34 -8.10
C LEU A 13 -7.69 4.44 -8.43
N GLU A 14 -8.96 4.08 -8.50
CA GLU A 14 -10.05 5.00 -8.86
C GLU A 14 -11.15 5.09 -7.79
N VAL A 15 -11.78 6.27 -7.73
CA VAL A 15 -12.97 6.55 -6.92
C VAL A 15 -13.95 7.34 -7.78
N ARG A 16 -15.18 6.84 -7.91
CA ARG A 16 -16.28 7.57 -8.56
C ARG A 16 -16.88 8.57 -7.58
N VAL A 17 -17.20 9.76 -8.07
CA VAL A 17 -17.89 10.79 -7.29
C VAL A 17 -19.38 10.65 -7.55
N GLU A 18 -20.17 10.47 -6.49
CA GLU A 18 -21.63 10.37 -6.56
C GLU A 18 -22.26 11.56 -5.82
N GLY A 19 -23.24 12.22 -6.46
CA GLY A 19 -24.08 13.24 -5.81
C GLY A 19 -23.35 14.50 -5.35
N ASP A 20 -22.50 15.08 -6.22
CA ASP A 20 -21.76 16.35 -6.01
C ASP A 20 -20.86 16.41 -4.75
N ASN A 21 -20.70 15.29 -4.04
CA ASN A 21 -19.94 15.26 -2.79
C ASN A 21 -18.46 14.92 -3.02
N ILE A 22 -17.71 15.91 -3.49
CA ILE A 22 -16.28 15.81 -3.79
C ILE A 22 -15.45 15.48 -2.54
N ASN A 23 -15.75 16.11 -1.41
CA ASN A 23 -15.00 15.90 -0.16
C ASN A 23 -15.07 14.45 0.31
N ARG A 24 -16.24 13.80 0.16
CA ARG A 24 -16.40 12.37 0.47
C ARG A 24 -15.55 11.49 -0.45
N ALA A 25 -15.53 11.78 -1.75
CA ALA A 25 -14.72 11.03 -2.71
C ALA A 25 -13.22 11.14 -2.42
N ILE A 26 -12.73 12.35 -2.08
CA ILE A 26 -11.33 12.56 -1.68
C ILE A 26 -10.98 11.75 -0.44
N ASN A 27 -11.86 11.77 0.57
CA ASN A 27 -11.65 11.00 1.80
C ASN A 27 -11.65 9.49 1.54
N GLN A 28 -12.52 9.01 0.67
CA GLN A 28 -12.56 7.61 0.27
C GLN A 28 -11.28 7.20 -0.48
N LEU A 29 -10.78 8.05 -1.38
CA LEU A 29 -9.52 7.81 -2.09
C LEU A 29 -8.35 7.72 -1.12
N LYS A 30 -8.21 8.68 -0.20
CA LYS A 30 -7.17 8.65 0.85
C LYS A 30 -7.23 7.37 1.68
N ARG A 31 -8.43 6.91 2.04
CA ARG A 31 -8.62 5.65 2.76
C ARG A 31 -8.22 4.43 1.93
N LYS A 32 -8.63 4.35 0.65
CA LYS A 32 -8.21 3.28 -0.25
C LYS A 32 -6.68 3.23 -0.42
N MET A 33 -6.04 4.37 -0.66
CA MET A 33 -4.57 4.49 -0.76
C MET A 33 -3.85 4.04 0.53
N ALA A 34 -4.43 4.36 1.70
CA ALA A 34 -3.89 3.94 2.98
C ALA A 34 -4.03 2.42 3.20
N ASN A 35 -5.16 1.83 2.78
CA ASN A 35 -5.43 0.39 2.89
C ASN A 35 -4.51 -0.44 1.99
N GLU A 36 -4.32 0.00 0.74
CA GLU A 36 -3.36 -0.61 -0.19
C GLU A 36 -1.90 -0.41 0.24
N GLY A 37 -1.66 0.53 1.17
CA GLY A 37 -0.34 0.76 1.75
C GLY A 37 0.57 1.64 0.88
N ILE A 38 0.03 2.29 -0.15
CA ILE A 38 0.76 3.16 -1.08
C ILE A 38 1.58 4.20 -0.32
N TYR A 39 0.99 4.88 0.67
CA TYR A 39 1.71 5.90 1.45
C TYR A 39 2.90 5.32 2.24
N LYS A 40 2.79 4.09 2.75
CA LYS A 40 3.88 3.42 3.47
C LYS A 40 5.00 3.06 2.51
N GLU A 41 4.64 2.61 1.31
CA GLU A 41 5.59 2.25 0.28
C GLU A 41 6.31 3.47 -0.29
N LEU A 42 5.60 4.56 -0.59
CA LEU A 42 6.18 5.83 -1.01
C LEU A 42 7.19 6.35 0.02
N LYS A 43 6.83 6.35 1.31
CA LYS A 43 7.74 6.77 2.39
C LYS A 43 8.98 5.90 2.47
N LYS A 44 8.83 4.58 2.30
CA LYS A 44 9.93 3.61 2.34
C LYS A 44 10.87 3.75 1.13
N ARG A 45 10.32 4.03 -0.05
CA ARG A 45 11.07 4.14 -1.31
C ARG A 45 11.68 5.54 -1.55
N ARG A 46 11.38 6.52 -0.69
CA ARG A 46 11.89 7.91 -0.85
C ARG A 46 13.41 8.00 -0.86
N PHE A 47 14.10 7.08 -0.18
CA PHE A 47 15.57 7.02 -0.14
C PHE A 47 16.05 5.59 -0.27
N TYR A 48 17.32 5.43 -0.65
CA TYR A 48 17.97 4.12 -0.68
C TYR A 48 18.12 3.56 0.75
N GLU A 49 17.53 2.39 0.99
CA GLU A 49 17.71 1.63 2.23
C GLU A 49 18.78 0.56 1.98
N LYS A 50 19.90 0.62 2.73
CA LYS A 50 20.95 -0.41 2.65
C LYS A 50 20.35 -1.81 2.87
N PRO A 51 20.87 -2.86 2.22
CA PRO A 51 20.29 -4.21 2.30
C PRO A 51 20.22 -4.76 3.73
N SER A 52 21.20 -4.45 4.59
CA SER A 52 21.22 -4.86 6.00
C SER A 52 20.07 -4.21 6.80
N GLU A 53 19.88 -2.90 6.64
CA GLU A 53 18.80 -2.15 7.29
C GLU A 53 17.43 -2.63 6.81
N ARG A 54 17.31 -2.92 5.51
CA ARG A 54 16.09 -3.51 4.93
C ARG A 54 15.75 -4.87 5.56
N ARG A 55 16.74 -5.73 5.81
CA ARG A 55 16.56 -7.03 6.51
C ARG A 55 16.10 -6.81 7.95
N LYS A 56 16.79 -5.95 8.71
CA LYS A 56 16.41 -5.61 10.10
C LYS A 56 15.01 -5.03 10.21
N ARG A 57 14.60 -4.17 9.27
CA ARG A 57 13.24 -3.61 9.23
C ARG A 57 12.19 -4.69 8.96
N LYS A 58 12.43 -5.59 8.00
CA LYS A 58 11.53 -6.69 7.66
C LYS A 58 11.30 -7.62 8.87
N GLN A 59 12.36 -7.96 9.60
CA GLN A 59 12.27 -8.78 10.82
C GLN A 59 11.42 -8.08 11.89
N ARG A 60 11.72 -6.81 12.21
CA ARG A 60 10.94 -6.01 13.18
C ARG A 60 9.46 -5.88 12.79
N GLU A 61 9.16 -5.69 11.51
CA GLU A 61 7.77 -5.63 11.01
C GLU A 61 7.04 -6.97 11.15
N ALA A 62 7.71 -8.10 10.90
CA ALA A 62 7.15 -9.43 11.07
C ALA A 62 6.85 -9.72 12.55
N GLU A 63 7.79 -9.45 13.45
CA GLU A 63 7.58 -9.59 14.89
C GLU A 63 6.42 -8.71 15.38
N ARG A 64 6.34 -7.46 14.91
CA ARG A 64 5.23 -6.56 15.24
C ARG A 64 3.89 -7.08 14.74
N ARG A 65 3.84 -7.69 13.55
CA ARG A 65 2.63 -8.31 13.00
C ARG A 65 2.20 -9.51 13.85
N LEU A 66 3.14 -10.39 14.22
CA LEU A 66 2.87 -11.55 15.08
C LEU A 66 2.37 -11.13 16.46
N ARG A 67 3.00 -10.13 17.09
CA ARG A 67 2.54 -9.58 18.39
C ARG A 67 1.14 -8.97 18.31
N LYS A 68 0.77 -8.38 17.18
CA LYS A 68 -0.59 -7.85 16.97
C LYS A 68 -1.63 -8.93 16.75
N ALA A 69 -1.27 -10.03 16.07
CA ALA A 69 -2.17 -11.17 15.88
C ALA A 69 -2.50 -11.84 17.22
N ARG A 70 -1.48 -12.16 18.03
CA ARG A 70 -1.62 -12.77 19.36
C ARG A 70 -2.39 -11.94 20.40
N ARG A 71 -2.65 -10.65 20.14
CA ARG A 71 -3.44 -9.78 21.02
C ARG A 71 -4.91 -9.69 20.60
N ARG A 72 -5.22 -10.16 19.39
CA ARG A 72 -6.58 -10.18 18.83
C ARG A 72 -7.26 -11.52 19.10
N ASP A 73 -6.47 -12.59 19.14
CA ASP A 73 -6.83 -13.86 19.79
C ASP A 73 -6.95 -13.65 21.31
#